data_AF-A0A7Y3TWI9-F1
#
_entry.id   AF-A0A7Y3TWI9-F1
#
_cell.length_a   1.000
_cell.length_b   1.000
_cell.length_c   1.000
_cell.angle_alpha   90.00
_cell.angle_beta   90.00
_cell.angle_gamma   90.00
#
_symmetry.space_group_name_H-M   'P 1'
#
loop_
_entity.id
_entity.type
_entity.pdbx_description
1 polymer ?
#
loop_
_entity_poly.entity_id
_entity_poly.type
_entity_poly.pdbx_seq_one_letter_code
_entity_poly.pdbx_strand_id
1 'polypeptide(L)'
;MSNDSDTIRPTVVTSALGDRIRNLTSQLRQERDVQIKATSRILGAAAQIAVNHDRLIDQVVEMVEDDLDQQTQLKPSAPRTGEQLKQQFKSLKDAKAHFNLKANSWDALAAKLNEASIDSSPKAANAQDSMVQRLAAIEQEIQLLRGDMNQVLNLLSLLVEKLP
;
A
#
# COMPACT_ATOMS: atom_id res chain seq x y z
N MET A 1 3.73 95.41 -20.60
CA MET A 1 2.46 94.67 -20.40
C MET A 1 2.25 93.91 -21.70
N SER A 2 2.33 92.58 -21.78
CA SER A 2 1.80 91.57 -20.86
C SER A 2 2.69 90.32 -20.88
N ASN A 3 2.88 89.72 -19.70
CA ASN A 3 3.45 88.39 -19.53
C ASN A 3 2.29 87.40 -19.49
N ASP A 4 2.08 86.61 -20.53
CA ASP A 4 1.21 85.42 -20.46
C ASP A 4 2.08 84.21 -20.11
N SER A 5 2.06 83.88 -18.82
CA SER A 5 2.56 82.63 -18.27
C SER A 5 1.39 81.68 -18.12
N ASP A 6 1.18 80.77 -19.07
CA ASP A 6 0.26 79.65 -18.88
C ASP A 6 1.03 78.32 -18.87
N THR A 7 1.44 77.98 -17.64
CA THR A 7 1.36 76.66 -17.00
C THR A 7 1.44 75.44 -17.92
N ILE A 8 2.65 74.90 -18.08
CA ILE A 8 2.87 73.54 -18.55
C ILE A 8 2.40 72.57 -17.46
N ARG A 9 1.21 71.97 -17.63
CA ARG A 9 0.76 70.85 -16.80
C ARG A 9 1.61 69.61 -17.14
N PRO A 10 2.32 68.99 -16.19
CA PRO A 10 3.00 67.74 -16.44
C PRO A 10 1.96 66.62 -16.58
N THR A 11 1.92 66.01 -17.76
CA THR A 11 1.03 64.90 -18.09
C THR A 11 1.42 63.67 -17.28
N VAL A 12 0.54 63.28 -16.34
CA VAL A 12 0.64 62.09 -15.47
C VAL A 12 0.39 60.83 -16.31
N VAL A 13 1.35 60.44 -17.16
CA VAL A 13 1.22 59.24 -18.01
C VAL A 13 2.28 58.18 -17.68
N THR A 14 3.37 58.54 -16.98
CA THR A 14 4.45 57.61 -16.60
C THR A 14 4.20 56.86 -15.30
N SER A 15 3.31 57.34 -14.42
CA SER A 15 2.99 56.66 -13.15
C SER A 15 2.29 55.31 -13.37
N ALA A 16 1.38 55.23 -14.34
CA ALA A 16 0.54 54.05 -14.58
C ALA A 16 1.33 52.80 -15.02
N LEU A 17 2.43 52.96 -15.76
CA LEU A 17 3.27 51.84 -16.19
C LEU A 17 4.22 51.39 -15.06
N GLY A 18 4.79 52.34 -14.32
CA GLY A 18 5.63 52.04 -13.16
C GLY A 18 4.86 51.28 -12.08
N ASP A 19 3.63 51.68 -11.80
CA ASP A 19 2.75 51.01 -10.84
C ASP A 19 2.37 49.58 -11.29
N ARG A 20 2.12 49.38 -12.60
CA ARG A 20 1.91 48.04 -13.17
C ARG A 20 3.13 47.15 -13.03
N ILE A 21 4.33 47.66 -13.31
CA ILE A 21 5.59 46.90 -13.15
C ILE A 21 5.79 46.53 -11.67
N ARG A 22 5.50 47.46 -10.75
CA ARG A 22 5.59 47.21 -9.31
C ARG A 22 4.62 46.13 -8.85
N ASN A 23 3.37 46.20 -9.30
CA ASN A 23 2.33 45.20 -9.00
C ASN A 23 2.68 43.83 -9.58
N LEU A 24 3.16 43.78 -10.82
CA LEU A 24 3.59 42.53 -11.45
C LEU A 24 4.79 41.92 -10.70
N THR A 25 5.74 42.75 -10.27
CA THR A 25 6.89 42.30 -9.50
C THR A 25 6.49 41.79 -8.11
N SER A 26 5.55 42.45 -7.43
CA SER A 26 5.03 41.96 -6.16
C SER A 26 4.26 40.65 -6.30
N GLN A 27 3.46 40.51 -7.36
CA GLN A 27 2.72 39.28 -7.64
C GLN A 27 3.67 38.12 -7.93
N LEU A 28 4.66 38.32 -8.80
CA LEU A 28 5.67 37.30 -9.10
C LEU A 28 6.47 36.88 -7.87
N ARG A 29 6.74 37.81 -6.95
CA ARG A 29 7.41 37.50 -5.68
C ARG A 29 6.52 36.65 -4.78
N GLN A 30 5.25 37.01 -4.64
CA GLN A 30 4.29 36.26 -3.85
C GLN A 30 4.07 34.84 -4.41
N GLU A 31 3.93 34.70 -5.73
CA GLU A 31 3.79 33.41 -6.41
C GLU A 31 5.03 32.54 -6.18
N ARG A 32 6.24 33.11 -6.29
CA ARG A 32 7.48 32.39 -5.93
C ARG A 32 7.49 31.92 -4.48
N ASP A 33 7.12 32.78 -3.54
CA ASP A 33 7.14 32.42 -2.12
C ASP A 33 6.16 31.27 -1.82
N VAL A 34 4.98 31.30 -2.46
CA VAL A 34 4.00 30.20 -2.39
C VAL A 34 4.56 28.93 -3.03
N GLN A 35 5.20 29.03 -4.20
CA GLN A 35 5.80 27.90 -4.89
C GLN A 35 6.93 27.27 -4.08
N ILE A 36 7.84 28.07 -3.51
CA ILE A 36 8.92 27.60 -2.63
C ILE A 36 8.33 26.84 -1.44
N LYS A 37 7.28 27.37 -0.81
CA LYS A 37 6.61 26.72 0.32
C LYS A 37 5.90 25.41 -0.07
N ALA A 38 5.28 25.38 -1.25
CA ALA A 38 4.65 24.16 -1.76
C ALA A 38 5.71 23.09 -2.04
N THR A 39 6.78 23.44 -2.75
CA THR A 39 7.88 22.54 -3.08
C THR A 39 8.59 22.02 -1.82
N SER A 40 8.83 22.87 -0.81
CA SER A 40 9.43 22.42 0.45
C SER A 40 8.54 21.43 1.21
N ARG A 41 7.22 21.62 1.18
CA ARG A 41 6.26 20.67 1.77
C ARG A 41 6.24 19.34 1.01
N ILE A 42 6.26 19.39 -0.31
CA ILE A 42 6.34 18.19 -1.16
C ILE A 42 7.64 17.43 -0.87
N LEU A 43 8.78 18.14 -0.78
CA LEU A 43 10.06 17.51 -0.46
C LEU A 43 10.07 16.88 0.94
N GLY A 44 9.48 17.55 1.93
CA GLY A 44 9.33 16.99 3.28
C GLY A 44 8.45 15.74 3.30
N ALA A 45 7.33 15.75 2.57
CA ALA A 45 6.47 14.57 2.43
C ALA A 45 7.19 13.42 1.69
N ALA A 46 7.93 13.72 0.63
CA ALA A 46 8.72 12.73 -0.11
C ALA A 46 9.82 12.10 0.77
N ALA A 47 10.51 12.90 1.59
CA ALA A 47 11.47 12.39 2.56
C ALA A 47 10.82 11.45 3.59
N GLN A 48 9.63 11.82 4.09
CA GLN A 48 8.89 10.95 5.01
C GLN A 48 8.45 9.64 4.35
N ILE A 49 8.02 9.69 3.08
CA ILE A 49 7.67 8.50 2.31
C ILE A 49 8.89 7.60 2.11
N ALA A 50 10.06 8.16 1.80
CA ALA A 50 11.29 7.39 1.67
C ALA A 50 11.64 6.64 2.96
N VAL A 51 11.60 7.33 4.11
CA VAL A 51 11.83 6.71 5.42
C VAL A 51 10.82 5.60 5.72
N ASN A 52 9.55 5.82 5.41
CA ASN A 52 8.52 4.79 5.58
C ASN A 52 8.76 3.59 4.66
N HIS A 53 9.24 3.83 3.44
CA HIS A 53 9.54 2.80 2.46
C HIS A 53 10.75 1.96 2.89
N ASP A 54 11.82 2.58 3.38
CA ASP A 54 12.98 1.88 3.94
C ASP A 54 12.57 0.99 5.12
N ARG A 55 11.75 1.52 6.03
CA ARG A 55 11.20 0.73 7.14
C ARG A 55 10.34 -0.45 6.67
N LEU A 56 9.52 -0.24 5.64
CA LEU A 56 8.69 -1.31 5.08
C LEU A 56 9.55 -2.40 4.46
N ILE A 57 10.62 -2.02 3.76
CA ILE A 57 11.59 -2.98 3.21
C ILE A 57 12.17 -3.82 4.34
N ASP A 58 12.68 -3.19 5.41
CA ASP A 58 13.27 -3.92 6.54
C ASP A 58 12.27 -4.90 7.18
N GLN A 59 11.03 -4.47 7.38
CA GLN A 59 9.96 -5.31 7.95
C GLN A 59 9.58 -6.48 7.05
N VAL A 60 9.50 -6.25 5.74
CA VAL A 60 9.20 -7.32 4.78
C VAL A 60 10.36 -8.29 4.69
N VAL A 61 11.61 -7.82 4.75
CA VAL A 61 12.79 -8.69 4.81
C VAL A 61 12.74 -9.57 6.06
N GLU A 62 12.54 -9.00 7.25
CA GLU A 62 12.45 -9.74 8.51
C GLU A 62 11.33 -10.80 8.46
N MET A 63 10.14 -10.43 7.99
CA MET A 63 9.01 -11.35 7.88
C MET A 63 9.26 -12.50 6.88
N VAL A 64 9.90 -12.20 5.75
CA VAL A 64 10.25 -13.21 4.74
C VAL A 64 11.34 -14.13 5.27
N GLU A 65 12.34 -13.60 5.95
CA GLU A 65 13.39 -14.39 6.62
C GLU A 65 12.79 -15.31 7.68
N ASP A 66 11.92 -14.79 8.55
CA ASP A 66 11.20 -15.56 9.56
C ASP A 66 10.33 -16.66 8.94
N ASP A 67 9.64 -16.39 7.83
CA ASP A 67 8.81 -17.37 7.12
C ASP A 67 9.68 -18.46 6.46
N LEU A 68 10.85 -18.10 5.93
CA LEU A 68 11.82 -19.04 5.37
C LEU A 68 12.46 -19.92 6.46
N ASP A 69 12.80 -19.34 7.62
CA ASP A 69 13.32 -20.07 8.76
C ASP A 69 12.26 -21.00 9.35
N GLN A 70 11.00 -20.55 9.45
CA GLN A 70 9.88 -21.40 9.83
C GLN A 70 9.67 -22.54 8.83
N GLN A 71 9.74 -22.30 7.51
CA GLN A 71 9.68 -23.37 6.51
C GLN A 71 10.86 -24.35 6.62
N THR A 72 12.04 -23.84 6.96
CA THR A 72 13.24 -24.68 7.15
C THR A 72 13.12 -25.54 8.41
N GLN A 73 12.51 -25.03 9.48
CA GLN A 73 12.20 -25.79 10.70
C GLN A 73 10.99 -26.72 10.53
N LEU A 74 10.04 -26.36 9.66
CA LEU A 74 8.93 -27.20 9.21
C LEU A 74 9.35 -28.19 8.12
N LYS A 75 10.66 -28.40 7.89
CA LYS A 75 11.16 -29.54 7.13
C LYS A 75 10.33 -30.76 7.53
N PRO A 76 9.58 -31.37 6.59
CA PRO A 76 8.66 -32.44 6.93
C PRO A 76 9.50 -33.49 7.64
N SER A 77 9.16 -33.75 8.91
CA SER A 77 9.72 -34.85 9.67
C SER A 77 9.78 -36.02 8.72
N ALA A 78 11.00 -36.49 8.41
CA ALA A 78 11.26 -37.41 7.30
C ALA A 78 10.15 -38.46 7.25
N PRO A 79 9.58 -38.74 6.06
CA PRO A 79 8.37 -39.53 5.92
C PRO A 79 8.49 -40.78 6.79
N ARG A 80 7.60 -40.91 7.78
CA ARG A 80 7.68 -42.01 8.74
C ARG A 80 7.58 -43.29 7.94
N THR A 81 8.62 -44.11 7.94
CA THR A 81 8.62 -45.39 7.22
C THR A 81 7.90 -46.44 8.05
N GLY A 82 7.33 -47.46 7.40
CA GLY A 82 6.64 -48.56 8.09
C GLY A 82 7.53 -49.28 9.11
N GLU A 83 8.85 -49.24 8.94
CA GLU A 83 9.84 -49.77 9.88
C GLU A 83 9.96 -48.95 11.17
N GLN A 84 9.92 -47.62 11.08
CA GLN A 84 9.93 -46.74 12.26
C GLN A 84 8.67 -46.94 13.12
N LEU A 85 7.53 -47.17 12.48
CA LEU A 85 6.28 -47.47 13.16
C LEU A 85 6.29 -48.86 13.85
N LYS A 86 6.95 -49.86 13.25
CA LYS A 86 7.17 -51.18 13.88
C LYS A 86 8.09 -51.11 15.09
N GLN A 87 9.08 -50.21 15.09
CA GLN A 87 9.97 -50.03 16.23
C GLN A 87 9.26 -49.34 17.41
N GLN A 88 8.34 -48.40 17.13
CA GLN A 88 7.59 -47.69 18.16
C GLN A 88 6.40 -48.49 18.72
N PHE A 89 5.77 -49.32 17.90
CA PHE A 89 4.59 -50.09 18.29
C PHE A 89 4.81 -51.59 18.09
N LYS A 90 4.59 -52.36 19.16
CA LYS A 90 4.75 -53.83 19.18
C LYS A 90 3.75 -54.55 18.27
N SER A 91 2.60 -53.95 17.97
CA SER A 91 1.57 -54.50 17.10
C SER A 91 0.92 -53.41 16.25
N LEU A 92 0.54 -53.79 15.03
CA LEU A 92 -0.19 -52.93 14.10
C LEU A 92 -1.57 -52.55 14.66
N LYS A 93 -2.15 -53.41 15.51
CA LYS A 93 -3.42 -53.11 16.21
C LYS A 93 -3.26 -51.96 17.22
N ASP A 94 -2.12 -51.92 17.92
CA ASP A 94 -1.82 -50.88 18.91
C ASP A 94 -1.54 -49.54 18.22
N ALA A 95 -0.78 -49.57 17.11
CA ALA A 95 -0.54 -48.38 16.30
C ALA A 95 -1.84 -47.81 15.73
N LYS A 96 -2.73 -48.67 15.21
CA LYS A 96 -4.06 -48.27 14.73
C LYS A 96 -4.91 -47.63 15.81
N ALA A 97 -4.90 -48.20 17.01
CA ALA A 97 -5.64 -47.67 18.15
C ALA A 97 -5.08 -46.30 18.58
N HIS A 98 -3.75 -46.15 18.59
CA HIS A 98 -3.08 -44.91 18.96
C HIS A 98 -3.39 -43.75 18.00
N PHE A 99 -3.37 -44.01 16.69
CA PHE A 99 -3.65 -42.98 15.68
C PHE A 99 -5.13 -42.90 15.27
N ASN A 100 -5.96 -43.83 15.75
CA ASN A 100 -7.36 -43.99 15.35
C ASN A 100 -7.57 -44.08 13.82
N LEU A 101 -6.59 -44.65 13.11
CA LEU A 101 -6.57 -44.75 11.64
C LEU A 101 -6.78 -46.20 11.17
N LYS A 102 -7.63 -46.38 10.16
CA LYS A 102 -7.82 -47.68 9.48
C LYS A 102 -6.75 -47.87 8.40
N ALA A 103 -5.87 -48.85 8.58
CA ALA A 103 -4.85 -49.22 7.59
C ALA A 103 -4.76 -50.75 7.44
N ASN A 104 -4.38 -51.27 6.29
CA ASN A 104 -4.29 -52.73 6.09
C ASN A 104 -2.85 -53.27 6.20
N SER A 105 -1.85 -52.37 6.20
CA SER A 105 -0.44 -52.66 6.35
C SER A 105 0.27 -51.53 7.08
N TRP A 106 1.50 -51.78 7.54
CA TRP A 106 2.35 -50.75 8.15
C TRP A 106 2.66 -49.61 7.17
N ASP A 107 2.87 -49.93 5.89
CA ASP A 107 3.13 -48.93 4.85
C ASP A 107 1.88 -48.08 4.56
N ALA A 108 0.69 -48.67 4.61
CA ALA A 108 -0.57 -47.93 4.48
C ALA A 108 -0.85 -47.02 5.69
N LEU A 109 -0.37 -47.39 6.88
CA LEU A 109 -0.48 -46.53 8.07
C LEU A 109 0.53 -45.37 8.00
N ALA A 110 1.76 -45.66 7.59
CA ALA A 110 2.80 -44.68 7.31
C ALA A 110 2.34 -43.63 6.28
N ALA A 111 1.82 -44.08 5.14
CA ALA A 111 1.29 -43.22 4.10
C ALA A 111 0.21 -42.28 4.63
N LYS A 112 -0.77 -42.82 5.38
CA LYS A 112 -1.85 -42.00 5.98
C LYS A 112 -1.36 -40.99 7.01
N LEU A 113 -0.33 -41.33 7.79
CA LEU A 113 0.27 -40.40 8.75
C LEU A 113 1.08 -39.30 8.07
N ASN A 114 1.72 -39.61 6.94
CA ASN A 114 2.44 -38.63 6.14
C ASN A 114 1.47 -37.70 5.39
N GLU A 115 0.35 -38.21 4.85
CA GLU A 115 -0.71 -37.41 4.24
C GLU A 115 -1.40 -36.48 5.26
N ALA A 116 -1.80 -37.01 6.43
CA ALA A 116 -2.44 -36.21 7.48
C ALA A 116 -1.53 -35.08 8.02
N SER A 117 -0.20 -35.23 7.92
CA SER A 117 0.75 -34.20 8.35
C SER A 117 0.87 -33.04 7.36
N ILE A 118 0.45 -33.23 6.10
CA ILE A 118 0.52 -32.20 5.05
C ILE A 118 -0.76 -31.34 5.07
N ASP A 119 -1.92 -31.94 5.36
CA ASP A 119 -3.22 -31.25 5.36
C ASP A 119 -3.58 -30.55 6.70
N SER A 120 -2.81 -30.76 7.77
CA SER A 120 -3.19 -30.34 9.12
C SER A 120 -2.76 -28.93 9.54
N SER A 121 -2.54 -28.00 8.61
CA SER A 121 -2.39 -26.57 8.96
C SER A 121 -3.69 -25.78 8.66
N PRO A 122 -4.69 -25.78 9.56
CA PRO A 122 -5.94 -25.01 9.41
C PRO A 122 -5.73 -23.48 9.44
N LYS A 123 -4.49 -23.02 9.64
CA LYS A 123 -4.13 -21.59 9.63
C LYS A 123 -3.96 -21.04 8.22
N ALA A 124 -3.56 -21.87 7.25
CA ALA A 124 -3.34 -21.45 5.86
C ALA A 124 -4.63 -21.25 5.06
N ALA A 125 -5.63 -22.12 5.24
CA ALA A 125 -6.93 -22.02 4.56
C ALA A 125 -7.72 -20.77 4.99
N ASN A 126 -7.80 -20.52 6.30
CA ASN A 126 -8.47 -19.32 6.84
C ASN A 126 -7.76 -18.02 6.45
N ALA A 127 -6.43 -18.03 6.31
CA ALA A 127 -5.66 -16.87 5.87
C ALA A 127 -5.94 -16.53 4.39
N GLN A 128 -6.05 -17.55 3.52
CA GLN A 128 -6.41 -17.36 2.11
C GLN A 128 -7.83 -16.81 1.96
N ASP A 129 -8.81 -17.37 2.69
CA ASP A 129 -10.18 -16.87 2.66
C ASP A 129 -10.28 -15.42 3.15
N SER A 130 -9.56 -15.09 4.23
CA SER A 130 -9.48 -13.71 4.74
C SER A 130 -8.84 -12.75 3.72
N MET A 131 -7.84 -13.21 2.95
CA MET A 131 -7.18 -12.40 1.94
C MET A 131 -8.09 -12.13 0.75
N VAL A 132 -8.81 -13.16 0.27
CA VAL A 132 -9.79 -13.04 -0.82
C VAL A 132 -10.92 -12.09 -0.43
N GLN A 133 -11.39 -12.18 0.82
CA GLN A 133 -12.45 -11.30 1.32
C GLN A 133 -11.99 -9.85 1.44
N ARG A 134 -10.73 -9.62 1.85
CA ARG A 134 -10.12 -8.28 1.86
C ARG A 134 -9.95 -7.70 0.45
N LEU A 135 -9.50 -8.50 -0.51
CA LEU A 135 -9.35 -8.07 -1.90
C LEU A 135 -10.70 -7.66 -2.52
N ALA A 136 -11.75 -8.43 -2.26
CA ALA A 136 -13.10 -8.10 -2.72
C ALA A 136 -13.63 -6.78 -2.11
N ALA A 137 -13.35 -6.52 -0.83
CA ALA A 137 -13.72 -5.25 -0.18
C ALA A 137 -12.98 -4.05 -0.79
N ILE A 138 -11.68 -4.19 -1.05
CA ILE A 138 -10.86 -3.14 -1.69
C ILE A 138 -11.37 -2.85 -3.10
N GLU A 139 -11.74 -3.87 -3.87
CA GLU A 139 -12.28 -3.68 -5.22
C GLU A 139 -13.59 -2.88 -5.22
N GLN A 140 -14.48 -3.14 -4.25
CA GLN A 140 -15.71 -2.37 -4.08
C GLN A 140 -15.43 -0.90 -3.72
N GLU A 141 -14.49 -0.63 -2.82
CA GLU A 141 -14.10 0.74 -2.47
C GLU A 141 -13.53 1.50 -3.67
N ILE A 142 -12.72 0.85 -4.51
CA ILE A 142 -12.17 1.47 -5.73
C ILE A 142 -13.28 1.81 -6.72
N GLN A 143 -14.30 0.95 -6.86
CA GLN A 143 -15.45 1.23 -7.72
C GLN A 143 -16.26 2.42 -7.23
N LEU A 144 -16.50 2.52 -5.91
CA LEU A 144 -17.17 3.67 -5.30
C LEU A 144 -16.36 4.95 -5.51
N LEU A 145 -15.06 4.92 -5.24
CA LEU A 145 -14.18 6.08 -5.42
C LEU A 145 -14.17 6.58 -6.87
N ARG A 146 -14.21 5.66 -7.86
CA ARG A 146 -14.35 6.03 -9.28
C ARG A 146 -15.70 6.71 -9.56
N GLY A 147 -16.78 6.23 -8.95
CA GLY A 147 -18.10 6.86 -9.04
C GLY A 147 -18.08 8.29 -8.49
N ASP A 148 -17.58 8.46 -7.28
CA ASP A 148 -17.48 9.76 -6.60
C ASP A 148 -16.60 10.73 -7.39
N MET A 149 -15.45 10.27 -7.89
CA MET A 149 -14.55 11.07 -8.70
C MET A 149 -15.21 11.55 -10.00
N ASN A 150 -15.96 10.68 -10.68
CA ASN A 150 -16.73 11.07 -11.86
C ASN A 150 -17.81 12.11 -11.54
N GLN A 151 -18.46 11.98 -10.39
CA GLN A 151 -19.45 12.96 -9.93
C GLN A 151 -18.81 14.32 -9.61
N VAL A 152 -17.64 14.33 -8.95
CA VAL A 152 -16.87 15.55 -8.70
C VAL A 152 -16.44 16.20 -10.01
N LEU A 153 -15.96 15.43 -10.98
CA LEU A 153 -15.58 15.96 -12.30
C LEU A 153 -16.77 16.58 -13.04
N ASN A 154 -17.96 15.98 -12.96
CA ASN A 154 -19.18 16.55 -13.54
C ASN A 154 -19.63 17.84 -12.84
N LEU A 155 -19.47 17.92 -11.51
CA LEU A 155 -19.77 19.16 -10.79
C LEU A 155 -18.77 20.28 -11.13
N LEU A 156 -17.49 19.93 -11.29
CA LEU A 156 -16.46 20.87 -11.71
C LEU A 156 -16.69 21.36 -13.14
N SER A 157 -17.09 20.49 -14.07
CA SER A 157 -17.41 20.91 -15.45
C SER A 157 -18.61 21.87 -15.49
N LEU A 158 -19.66 21.58 -14.71
CA LEU A 158 -20.81 22.48 -14.55
C LEU A 158 -20.42 23.85 -13.96
N LEU A 159 -19.49 23.88 -13.00
CA LEU A 159 -18.99 25.14 -12.43
C LEU A 159 -18.13 25.92 -13.41
N VAL A 160 -17.32 25.23 -14.23
CA VAL A 160 -16.52 25.85 -15.29
C VAL A 160 -17.41 26.43 -16.40
N GLU A 161 -18.49 25.74 -16.79
CA GLU A 161 -19.48 26.27 -17.76
C GLU A 161 -20.30 27.45 -17.20
N LYS A 162 -20.45 27.54 -15.88
CA LYS A 162 -21.20 28.61 -15.20
C LYS A 162 -20.34 29.83 -14.85
N LEU A 163 -19.03 29.79 -15.10
CA LEU A 163 -18.15 30.95 -14.92
C LEU A 163 -18.28 31.90 -16.14
N PRO A 164 -18.71 33.17 -15.96
CA PRO A 164 -18.81 34.15 -17.04
C PRO A 164 -17.45 34.64 -17.55
#